data_AF-A0A380WVC8-F1
#
_entry.id   AF-A0A380WVC8-F1
#
_cell.length_a   1.000
_cell.length_b   1.000
_cell.length_c   1.000
_cell.angle_alpha   90.00
_cell.angle_beta   90.00
_cell.angle_gamma   90.00
#
_symmetry.space_group_name_H-M   'P 1'
#
loop_
_entity.id
_entity.type
_entity.pdbx_description
1 polymer ?
#
loop_
_entity_poly.entity_id
_entity_poly.type
_entity_poly.pdbx_seq_one_letter_code
_entity_poly.pdbx_strand_id
1 'polypeptide(L)'
;MNLNNIFKKVTGIALAATLSFGAFVGNAFAAQTGPINTDGSSNALTEAPSIEKEVTGGYFGGGTFEYEIKAADAPAYSGYQSRTSTDPLIGIGDGNIELEDGETTGSEKLTVNQEAVDKAQPGVYRYQVSEKASGISGMKDDDKVYDVDVFVTSDNGTGRKIAYYIVSLKGEKAPLKFTNELSQKSLKVTKK
;
A
#
# COMPACT_ATOMS: atom_id res chain seq x y z
N MET A 1 42.66 22.35 -29.89
CA MET A 1 41.19 22.32 -29.72
C MET A 1 40.88 22.46 -28.24
N ASN A 2 39.89 23.28 -27.90
CA ASN A 2 39.65 23.86 -26.57
C ASN A 2 38.71 22.96 -25.74
N LEU A 3 39.04 22.72 -24.47
CA LEU A 3 38.40 21.74 -23.55
C LEU A 3 37.37 22.35 -22.57
N ASN A 4 36.92 23.58 -22.80
CA ASN A 4 35.97 24.24 -21.92
C ASN A 4 34.51 23.95 -22.31
N ASN A 5 33.87 22.89 -21.79
CA ASN A 5 32.41 22.89 -21.50
C ASN A 5 31.79 21.60 -20.88
N ILE A 6 32.36 20.96 -19.85
CA ILE A 6 31.65 19.82 -19.19
C ILE A 6 31.44 19.98 -17.67
N PHE A 7 31.94 21.02 -17.02
CA PHE A 7 31.69 21.23 -15.59
C PHE A 7 30.86 22.48 -15.31
N LYS A 8 29.54 22.32 -15.23
CA LYS A 8 28.69 23.18 -14.38
C LYS A 8 27.68 22.35 -13.60
N LYS A 9 27.95 22.30 -12.28
CA LYS A 9 27.07 22.05 -11.13
C LYS A 9 26.54 20.63 -10.89
N VAL A 10 27.30 19.89 -10.09
CA VAL A 10 26.71 19.11 -8.97
C VAL A 10 27.44 19.54 -7.70
N THR A 11 26.85 20.45 -6.95
CA THR A 11 27.29 20.86 -5.59
C THR A 11 26.23 20.39 -4.60
N GLY A 12 26.63 19.62 -3.59
CA GLY A 12 25.79 19.14 -2.49
C GLY A 12 26.08 17.67 -2.17
N ILE A 13 27.26 17.34 -1.66
CA ILE A 13 27.60 17.18 -0.22
C ILE A 13 26.70 16.19 0.54
N ALA A 14 27.29 15.00 0.77
CA ALA A 14 27.23 14.12 1.94
C ALA A 14 25.91 13.43 2.38
N LEU A 15 25.97 12.09 2.47
CA LEU A 15 26.19 11.40 3.75
C LEU A 15 26.56 9.94 3.47
N ALA A 16 27.85 9.62 3.53
CA ALA A 16 28.30 8.23 3.54
C ALA A 16 28.02 7.64 4.93
N ALA A 17 26.83 7.09 5.13
CA ALA A 17 26.62 6.12 6.19
C ALA A 17 27.13 4.77 5.67
N THR A 18 28.34 4.40 6.08
CA THR A 18 28.86 3.04 5.94
C THR A 18 27.95 2.08 6.72
N LEU A 19 27.02 1.43 6.03
CA LEU A 19 26.31 0.26 6.56
C LEU A 19 27.28 -0.93 6.53
N SER A 20 27.94 -1.21 7.65
CA SER A 20 28.67 -2.46 7.82
C SER A 20 27.66 -3.59 7.97
N PHE A 21 27.40 -4.32 6.89
CA PHE A 21 26.70 -5.60 6.99
C PHE A 21 27.69 -6.64 7.51
N GLY A 22 27.62 -6.89 8.81
CA GLY A 22 28.22 -8.05 9.44
C GLY A 22 27.70 -9.32 8.78
N ALA A 23 28.62 -10.25 8.54
CA ALA A 23 28.43 -11.47 7.78
C ALA A 23 27.20 -12.28 8.23
N PHE A 24 26.25 -12.48 7.32
CA PHE A 24 25.39 -13.66 7.31
C PHE A 24 25.63 -14.40 6.00
N VAL A 25 26.17 -15.60 6.13
CA VAL A 25 26.36 -16.57 5.05
C VAL A 25 25.05 -17.34 4.92
N GLY A 26 24.42 -17.33 3.74
CA GLY A 26 23.35 -18.29 3.42
C GLY A 26 22.26 -17.78 2.48
N ASN A 27 22.36 -18.22 1.23
CA ASN A 27 21.31 -18.31 0.20
C ASN A 27 20.87 -17.01 -0.48
N ALA A 28 21.39 -16.82 -1.70
CA ALA A 28 21.13 -15.71 -2.59
C ALA A 28 19.66 -15.64 -3.06
N PHE A 29 18.97 -14.55 -2.76
CA PHE A 29 17.94 -14.02 -3.65
C PHE A 29 18.67 -13.21 -4.73
N ALA A 30 18.52 -13.61 -5.99
CA ALA A 30 19.17 -12.95 -7.11
C ALA A 30 18.72 -11.47 -7.17
N ALA A 31 19.64 -10.56 -6.84
CA ALA A 31 19.46 -9.14 -7.10
C ALA A 31 19.47 -8.93 -8.61
N GLN A 32 18.32 -8.58 -9.18
CA GLN A 32 18.21 -8.21 -10.58
C GLN A 32 19.01 -6.92 -10.82
N THR A 33 20.14 -7.04 -11.52
CA THR A 33 21.00 -5.92 -11.92
C THR A 33 20.47 -5.31 -13.22
N GLY A 34 19.54 -4.37 -13.08
CA GLY A 34 19.08 -3.50 -14.18
C GLY A 34 18.61 -2.16 -13.62
N PRO A 35 18.59 -1.08 -14.42
CA PRO A 35 18.06 0.20 -13.97
C PRO A 35 16.61 0.02 -13.52
N ILE A 36 16.38 0.23 -12.23
CA ILE A 36 15.06 0.14 -11.59
C ILE A 36 14.30 1.40 -11.97
N ASN A 37 13.19 1.22 -12.69
CA ASN A 37 12.24 2.29 -12.96
C ASN A 37 11.38 2.47 -11.70
N THR A 38 11.50 3.61 -11.01
CA THR A 38 11.00 3.86 -9.65
C THR A 38 9.68 4.62 -9.57
N ASP A 39 8.88 4.68 -10.64
CA ASP A 39 7.58 5.36 -10.60
C ASP A 39 6.44 4.36 -10.40
N GLY A 40 5.88 4.37 -9.19
CA GLY A 40 4.73 3.56 -8.74
C GLY A 40 5.13 2.31 -7.96
N SER A 41 5.44 2.46 -6.65
CA SER A 41 5.83 1.42 -5.68
C SER A 41 6.18 0.04 -6.29
N SER A 42 7.39 -0.07 -6.83
CA SER A 42 7.80 -1.17 -7.72
C SER A 42 8.17 -2.48 -7.00
N ASN A 43 8.09 -2.54 -5.67
CA ASN A 43 8.63 -3.66 -4.89
C ASN A 43 7.55 -4.35 -4.05
N ALA A 44 7.62 -5.67 -4.00
CA ALA A 44 6.87 -6.43 -3.02
C ALA A 44 7.18 -5.89 -1.61
N LEU A 45 6.14 -5.65 -0.81
CA LEU A 45 6.30 -5.02 0.50
C LEU A 45 6.67 -6.08 1.52
N THR A 46 7.67 -5.85 2.36
CA THR A 46 8.02 -6.75 3.47
C THR A 46 7.21 -6.48 4.74
N GLU A 47 6.50 -5.36 4.77
CA GLU A 47 5.58 -4.97 5.83
C GLU A 47 4.15 -4.87 5.30
N ALA A 48 3.17 -5.01 6.20
CA ALA A 48 1.77 -4.85 5.85
C ALA A 48 1.53 -3.46 5.23
N PRO A 49 0.82 -3.38 4.08
CA PRO A 49 0.54 -2.10 3.44
C PRO A 49 -0.34 -1.22 4.32
N SER A 50 -0.29 0.08 4.09
CA SER A 50 -1.25 1.02 4.67
C SER A 50 -2.28 1.42 3.62
N ILE A 51 -3.53 1.56 4.07
CA ILE A 51 -4.57 2.26 3.32
C ILE A 51 -4.24 3.74 3.38
N GLU A 52 -4.11 4.38 2.22
CA GLU A 52 -3.98 5.82 2.09
C GLU A 52 -5.31 6.42 1.66
N LYS A 53 -5.71 7.50 2.33
CA LYS A 53 -6.90 8.28 2.00
C LYS A 53 -6.53 9.67 1.55
N GLU A 54 -7.17 10.13 0.49
CA GLU A 54 -7.14 11.52 0.05
C GLU A 54 -8.56 12.04 -0.26
N VAL A 55 -8.84 13.28 0.14
CA VAL A 55 -10.03 14.04 -0.23
C VAL A 55 -9.59 15.26 -1.05
N THR A 56 -10.12 15.37 -2.25
CA THR A 56 -9.84 16.47 -3.19
C THR A 56 -11.08 17.36 -3.34
N GLY A 57 -10.96 18.49 -4.05
CA GLY A 57 -12.11 19.35 -4.39
C GLY A 57 -12.36 20.54 -3.45
N GLY A 58 -11.50 20.76 -2.46
CA GLY A 58 -11.45 21.99 -1.67
C GLY A 58 -11.32 21.75 -0.18
N TYR A 59 -11.79 22.72 0.61
CA TYR A 59 -11.84 22.61 2.07
C TYR A 59 -12.74 21.46 2.50
N PHE A 60 -12.22 20.57 3.35
CA PHE A 60 -12.97 19.46 3.93
C PHE A 60 -13.20 19.72 5.41
N GLY A 61 -14.46 19.64 5.85
CA GLY A 61 -14.85 19.89 7.25
C GLY A 61 -14.65 18.69 8.18
N GLY A 62 -13.87 17.71 7.75
CA GLY A 62 -13.66 16.44 8.45
C GLY A 62 -14.74 15.38 8.17
N GLY A 63 -14.42 14.14 8.54
CA GLY A 63 -15.30 12.98 8.39
C GLY A 63 -14.57 11.66 8.55
N THR A 64 -15.35 10.58 8.65
CA THR A 64 -14.83 9.21 8.80
C THR A 64 -15.04 8.44 7.51
N PHE A 65 -13.99 7.73 7.07
CA PHE A 65 -14.03 6.82 5.94
C PHE A 65 -13.88 5.39 6.44
N GLU A 66 -14.87 4.56 6.15
CA GLU A 66 -14.86 3.14 6.53
C GLU A 66 -14.39 2.28 5.36
N TYR A 67 -13.65 1.22 5.68
CA TYR A 67 -13.16 0.26 4.70
C TYR A 67 -13.66 -1.14 5.01
N GLU A 68 -13.66 -1.99 3.99
CA GLU A 68 -14.01 -3.39 4.09
C GLU A 68 -12.89 -4.24 3.49
N ILE A 69 -12.60 -5.37 4.14
CA ILE A 69 -11.67 -6.39 3.64
C ILE A 69 -12.40 -7.73 3.51
N LYS A 70 -12.33 -8.34 2.33
CA LYS A 70 -12.96 -9.64 2.03
C LYS A 70 -11.93 -10.62 1.49
N ALA A 71 -11.97 -11.87 1.93
CA ALA A 71 -11.16 -12.92 1.31
C ALA A 71 -11.61 -13.16 -0.14
N ALA A 72 -10.65 -13.42 -1.03
CA ALA A 72 -10.90 -13.76 -2.43
C ALA A 72 -9.88 -14.78 -2.92
N ASP A 73 -10.08 -15.30 -4.14
CA ASP A 73 -9.18 -16.27 -4.75
C ASP A 73 -7.96 -15.58 -5.38
N ALA A 74 -6.76 -15.96 -4.93
CA ALA A 74 -5.53 -15.46 -5.52
C ALA A 74 -5.29 -16.08 -6.92
N PRO A 75 -4.74 -15.31 -7.88
CA PRO A 75 -4.37 -15.82 -9.18
C PRO A 75 -3.19 -16.78 -9.06
N ALA A 76 -2.91 -17.50 -10.14
CA ALA A 76 -1.78 -18.40 -10.18
C ALA A 76 -0.46 -17.61 -10.16
N TYR A 77 0.30 -17.75 -9.08
CA TYR A 77 1.68 -17.28 -8.97
C TYR A 77 2.65 -18.45 -9.15
N SER A 78 3.61 -18.32 -10.06
CA SER A 78 4.60 -19.37 -10.30
C SER A 78 5.34 -19.74 -9.01
N GLY A 79 5.33 -21.02 -8.65
CA GLY A 79 5.97 -21.51 -7.43
C GLY A 79 5.15 -21.34 -6.14
N TYR A 80 3.94 -20.78 -6.22
CA TYR A 80 3.03 -20.63 -5.08
C TYR A 80 1.67 -21.28 -5.34
N GLN A 81 1.07 -21.80 -4.28
CA GLN A 81 -0.30 -22.31 -4.30
C GLN A 81 -1.25 -21.22 -3.80
N SER A 82 -2.38 -21.02 -4.49
CA SER A 82 -3.47 -20.17 -4.01
C SER A 82 -4.13 -20.82 -2.80
N ARG A 83 -4.42 -20.03 -1.76
CA ARG A 83 -4.95 -20.48 -0.47
C ARG A 83 -6.06 -19.54 0.00
N THR A 84 -6.97 -20.12 0.78
CA THR A 84 -7.94 -19.37 1.59
C THR A 84 -7.74 -19.71 3.06
N SER A 85 -8.15 -18.81 3.94
CA SER A 85 -8.13 -19.01 5.39
C SER A 85 -9.48 -18.64 5.97
N THR A 86 -9.95 -19.42 6.94
CA THR A 86 -11.16 -19.10 7.70
C THR A 86 -10.94 -17.87 8.58
N ASP A 87 -9.76 -17.78 9.21
CA ASP A 87 -9.32 -16.62 9.96
C ASP A 87 -8.48 -15.72 9.05
N PRO A 88 -8.88 -14.46 8.80
CA PRO A 88 -8.09 -13.55 7.96
C PRO A 88 -6.69 -13.34 8.51
N LEU A 89 -5.68 -13.43 7.64
CA LEU A 89 -4.28 -13.19 7.98
C LEU A 89 -4.00 -11.70 8.17
N ILE A 90 -4.78 -10.85 7.51
CA ILE A 90 -4.73 -9.40 7.62
C ILE A 90 -6.11 -8.85 7.92
N GLY A 91 -6.12 -7.69 8.57
CA GLY A 91 -7.32 -6.93 8.88
C GLY A 91 -7.10 -5.43 8.68
N ILE A 92 -8.17 -4.68 8.89
CA ILE A 92 -8.15 -3.22 8.99
C ILE A 92 -8.40 -2.94 10.46
N GLY A 93 -7.55 -2.17 11.15
CA GLY A 93 -7.56 -1.99 12.61
C GLY A 93 -8.93 -1.63 13.17
N ASP A 94 -9.21 -0.33 13.33
CA ASP A 94 -10.55 0.14 13.72
C ASP A 94 -11.51 0.22 12.53
N GLY A 95 -11.05 -0.15 11.33
CA GLY A 95 -11.84 -0.10 10.09
C GLY A 95 -12.01 1.30 9.50
N ASN A 96 -11.48 2.32 10.17
CA ASN A 96 -11.79 3.73 9.94
C ASN A 96 -10.54 4.57 9.72
N ILE A 97 -10.62 5.54 8.80
CA ILE A 97 -9.71 6.69 8.76
C ILE A 97 -10.56 7.93 9.06
N GLU A 98 -10.26 8.61 10.16
CA GLU A 98 -10.86 9.88 10.51
C GLU A 98 -9.96 11.01 10.03
N LEU A 99 -10.56 11.99 9.34
CA LEU A 99 -9.91 13.25 9.00
C LEU A 99 -10.57 14.36 9.81
N GLU A 100 -9.77 15.14 10.51
CA GLU A 100 -10.24 16.32 11.23
C GLU A 100 -10.55 17.49 10.29
N ASP A 101 -11.08 18.58 10.84
CA ASP A 101 -11.39 19.80 10.10
C ASP A 101 -10.14 20.38 9.42
N GLY A 102 -10.23 20.57 8.09
CA GLY A 102 -9.13 21.05 7.27
C GLY A 102 -8.13 19.96 6.83
N GLU A 103 -8.21 18.74 7.37
CA GLU A 103 -7.40 17.63 6.91
C GLU A 103 -7.95 17.06 5.60
N THR A 104 -7.06 16.63 4.71
CA THR A 104 -7.43 16.08 3.40
C THR A 104 -6.77 14.73 3.12
N THR A 105 -5.90 14.26 4.03
CA THR A 105 -5.17 13.01 3.86
C THR A 105 -5.06 12.28 5.18
N GLY A 106 -5.17 10.96 5.15
CA GLY A 106 -5.00 10.10 6.31
C GLY A 106 -4.49 8.73 5.89
N SER A 107 -4.06 7.93 6.87
CA SER A 107 -3.56 6.59 6.59
C SER A 107 -3.81 5.64 7.74
N GLU A 108 -4.12 4.38 7.43
CA GLU A 108 -4.27 3.31 8.41
C GLU A 108 -3.50 2.07 7.96
N LYS A 109 -2.63 1.53 8.83
CA LYS A 109 -1.83 0.34 8.49
C LYS A 109 -2.70 -0.92 8.62
N LEU A 110 -2.63 -1.81 7.63
CA LEU A 110 -3.29 -3.11 7.77
C LEU A 110 -2.68 -3.88 8.96
N THR A 111 -3.54 -4.48 9.77
CA THR A 111 -3.13 -5.30 10.91
C THR A 111 -2.80 -6.71 10.45
N VAL A 112 -1.86 -7.37 11.14
CA VAL A 112 -1.49 -8.76 10.88
C VAL A 112 -2.00 -9.63 12.01
N ASN A 113 -2.78 -10.65 11.67
CA ASN A 113 -3.20 -11.67 12.62
C ASN A 113 -2.13 -12.77 12.70
N GLN A 114 -1.19 -12.61 13.63
CA GLN A 114 -0.07 -13.55 13.74
C GLN A 114 -0.52 -14.99 14.05
N GLU A 115 -1.60 -15.17 14.83
CA GLU A 115 -2.12 -16.50 15.13
C GLU A 115 -2.66 -17.20 13.88
N ALA A 116 -3.36 -16.47 13.00
CA ALA A 116 -3.80 -16.99 11.71
C ALA A 116 -2.60 -17.30 10.79
N VAL A 117 -1.58 -16.43 10.78
CA VAL A 117 -0.34 -16.67 10.02
C VAL A 117 0.37 -17.93 10.48
N ASP A 118 0.50 -18.16 11.78
CA ASP A 118 1.17 -19.34 12.34
C ASP A 118 0.49 -20.67 11.95
N LYS A 119 -0.83 -20.63 11.76
CA LYS A 119 -1.64 -21.79 11.33
C LYS A 119 -1.76 -21.92 9.80
N ALA A 120 -1.41 -20.87 9.05
CA ALA A 120 -1.56 -20.83 7.61
C ALA A 120 -0.66 -21.86 6.91
N GLN A 121 -1.10 -22.34 5.74
CA GLN A 121 -0.24 -23.11 4.85
C GLN A 121 0.58 -22.19 3.95
N PRO A 122 1.83 -22.56 3.57
CA PRO A 122 2.58 -21.79 2.58
C PRO A 122 1.80 -21.66 1.27
N GLY A 123 1.83 -20.46 0.71
CA GLY A 123 1.00 -20.09 -0.44
C GLY A 123 0.67 -18.60 -0.48
N VAL A 124 -0.28 -18.24 -1.33
CA VAL A 124 -0.77 -16.85 -1.50
C VAL A 124 -2.22 -16.78 -1.04
N TYR A 125 -2.52 -15.79 -0.21
CA TYR A 125 -3.86 -15.48 0.26
C TYR A 125 -4.25 -14.11 -0.29
N ARG A 126 -5.38 -14.01 -0.98
CA ARG A 126 -5.86 -12.74 -1.53
C ARG A 126 -6.97 -12.15 -0.67
N TYR A 127 -6.89 -10.84 -0.49
CA TYR A 127 -7.93 -10.03 0.14
C TYR A 127 -8.31 -8.86 -0.76
N GLN A 128 -9.59 -8.58 -0.88
CA GLN A 128 -10.12 -7.41 -1.56
C GLN A 128 -10.42 -6.32 -0.56
N VAL A 129 -9.80 -5.17 -0.74
CA VAL A 129 -9.99 -3.97 0.07
C VAL A 129 -10.79 -2.95 -0.74
N SER A 130 -11.87 -2.46 -0.16
CA SER A 130 -12.75 -1.44 -0.77
C SER A 130 -13.18 -0.42 0.27
N GLU A 131 -13.42 0.80 -0.19
CA GLU A 131 -14.05 1.84 0.62
C GLU A 131 -15.57 1.67 0.63
N LYS A 132 -16.20 1.88 1.79
CA LYS A 132 -17.66 1.97 1.90
C LYS A 132 -18.11 3.40 1.60
N ALA A 133 -19.35 3.53 1.12
CA ALA A 133 -19.95 4.84 0.88
C ALA A 133 -19.88 5.72 2.14
N SER A 134 -19.31 6.92 2.01
CA SER A 134 -19.05 7.82 3.14
C SER A 134 -20.33 8.48 3.68
N GLY A 135 -21.35 8.61 2.82
CA GLY A 135 -22.59 9.34 3.13
C GLY A 135 -22.41 10.86 3.24
N ILE A 136 -21.21 11.39 2.95
CA ILE A 136 -20.90 12.81 3.03
C ILE A 136 -21.53 13.55 1.83
N SER A 137 -22.30 14.59 2.11
CA SER A 137 -23.00 15.36 1.07
C SER A 137 -22.01 16.04 0.11
N GLY A 138 -22.21 15.83 -1.19
CA GLY A 138 -21.33 16.36 -2.23
C GLY A 138 -20.04 15.55 -2.42
N MET A 139 -19.83 14.46 -1.67
CA MET A 139 -18.70 13.56 -1.87
C MET A 139 -18.98 12.59 -3.02
N LYS A 140 -18.01 12.45 -3.92
CA LYS A 140 -17.91 11.33 -4.85
C LYS A 140 -16.89 10.35 -4.27
N ASP A 141 -17.41 9.22 -3.78
CA ASP A 141 -16.60 8.18 -3.17
C ASP A 141 -15.78 7.39 -4.21
N ASP A 142 -14.64 6.86 -3.78
CA ASP A 142 -13.80 6.00 -4.60
C ASP A 142 -14.38 4.58 -4.65
N ASP A 143 -14.66 4.07 -5.86
CA ASP A 143 -15.27 2.76 -6.10
C ASP A 143 -14.25 1.66 -6.43
N LYS A 144 -12.95 1.96 -6.30
CA LYS A 144 -11.89 0.98 -6.56
C LYS A 144 -11.97 -0.18 -5.56
N VAL A 145 -11.60 -1.35 -6.07
CA VAL A 145 -11.38 -2.56 -5.27
C VAL A 145 -9.94 -3.01 -5.51
N TYR A 146 -9.14 -2.98 -4.45
CA TYR A 146 -7.74 -3.37 -4.49
C TYR A 146 -7.59 -4.82 -4.05
N ASP A 147 -6.80 -5.60 -4.79
CA ASP A 147 -6.37 -6.93 -4.37
C ASP A 147 -5.06 -6.81 -3.58
N VAL A 148 -5.05 -7.33 -2.35
CA VAL A 148 -3.88 -7.47 -1.48
C VAL A 148 -3.54 -8.95 -1.39
N ASP A 149 -2.46 -9.35 -2.06
CA ASP A 149 -1.93 -10.70 -2.05
C ASP A 149 -0.86 -10.84 -0.98
N VAL A 150 -1.09 -11.76 -0.03
CA VAL A 150 -0.21 -12.05 1.11
C VAL A 150 0.53 -13.36 0.85
N PHE A 151 1.86 -13.28 0.77
CA PHE A 151 2.70 -14.44 0.47
C PHE A 151 3.24 -15.05 1.76
N VAL A 152 2.75 -16.24 2.09
CA VAL A 152 3.17 -16.99 3.29
C VAL A 152 4.22 -18.02 2.92
N THR A 153 5.33 -18.02 3.65
CA THR A 153 6.44 -18.97 3.51
C THR A 153 6.70 -19.71 4.82
N SER A 154 7.50 -20.77 4.75
CA SER A 154 8.00 -21.46 5.94
C SER A 154 9.43 -21.06 6.23
N ASP A 155 9.74 -20.75 7.49
CA ASP A 155 11.10 -20.34 7.86
C ASP A 155 12.02 -21.53 8.12
N ASN A 156 11.55 -22.62 8.74
CA ASN A 156 12.35 -23.80 9.08
C ASN A 156 11.47 -25.06 9.34
N GLY A 157 10.51 -25.35 8.45
CA GLY A 157 9.63 -26.53 8.54
C GLY A 157 8.24 -26.22 9.10
N THR A 158 8.12 -25.94 10.41
CA THR A 158 6.82 -25.67 11.05
C THR A 158 6.46 -24.19 11.16
N GLY A 159 7.45 -23.30 11.30
CA GLY A 159 7.22 -21.86 11.37
C GLY A 159 6.59 -21.31 10.08
N ARG A 160 5.71 -20.31 10.23
CA ARG A 160 5.08 -19.57 9.14
C ARG A 160 5.41 -18.09 9.29
N LYS A 161 5.65 -17.44 8.16
CA LYS A 161 5.84 -15.99 8.11
C LYS A 161 5.29 -15.43 6.81
N ILE A 162 4.84 -14.19 6.87
CA ILE A 162 4.57 -13.42 5.67
C ILE A 162 5.93 -12.98 5.11
N ALA A 163 6.22 -13.37 3.87
CA ALA A 163 7.45 -12.98 3.19
C ALA A 163 7.31 -11.61 2.53
N TYR A 164 6.17 -11.38 1.87
CA TYR A 164 5.86 -10.10 1.26
C TYR A 164 4.37 -9.95 0.92
N TYR A 165 3.99 -8.74 0.54
CA TYR A 165 2.68 -8.36 0.04
C TYR A 165 2.78 -7.82 -1.38
N ILE A 166 1.73 -8.02 -2.17
CA ILE A 166 1.53 -7.32 -3.43
C ILE A 166 0.15 -6.66 -3.39
N VAL A 167 0.10 -5.35 -3.63
CA VAL A 167 -1.16 -4.64 -3.85
C VAL A 167 -1.33 -4.44 -5.35
N SER A 168 -2.53 -4.72 -5.85
CA SER A 168 -2.88 -4.52 -7.24
C SER A 168 -4.29 -3.98 -7.42
N LEU A 169 -4.49 -3.26 -8.51
CA LEU A 169 -5.77 -2.77 -8.96
C LEU A 169 -5.97 -3.29 -10.39
N LYS A 170 -7.03 -4.07 -10.61
CA LYS A 170 -7.31 -4.69 -11.92
C LYS A 170 -6.14 -5.51 -12.49
N GLY A 171 -5.39 -6.17 -11.60
CA GLY A 171 -4.24 -7.02 -11.96
C GLY A 171 -2.92 -6.27 -12.17
N GLU A 172 -2.92 -4.94 -12.11
CA GLU A 172 -1.70 -4.12 -12.19
C GLU A 172 -1.28 -3.68 -10.79
N LYS A 173 0.02 -3.70 -10.49
CA LYS A 173 0.52 -3.25 -9.19
C LYS A 173 0.15 -1.79 -8.98
N ALA A 174 -0.34 -1.47 -7.79
CA ALA A 174 -0.80 -0.13 -7.44
C ALA A 174 -0.62 0.16 -5.94
N PRO A 175 -0.45 1.43 -5.55
CA PRO A 175 -0.57 1.81 -4.14
C PRO A 175 -2.00 1.58 -3.63
N LEU A 176 -2.15 1.19 -2.36
CA LEU A 176 -3.45 1.02 -1.72
C LEU A 176 -4.00 2.40 -1.31
N LYS A 177 -4.46 3.17 -2.30
CA LYS A 177 -4.86 4.57 -2.13
C LYS A 177 -6.25 4.85 -2.66
N PHE A 178 -7.13 5.33 -1.79
CA PHE A 178 -8.47 5.79 -2.14
C PHE A 178 -8.50 7.31 -2.21
N THR A 179 -9.10 7.84 -3.28
CA THR A 179 -9.20 9.28 -3.53
C THR A 179 -10.65 9.66 -3.80
N ASN A 180 -11.24 10.42 -2.88
CA ASN A 180 -12.58 10.96 -3.05
C ASN A 180 -12.51 12.41 -3.52
N GLU A 181 -13.60 12.85 -4.15
CA GLU A 181 -13.72 14.20 -4.69
C GLU A 181 -14.94 14.90 -4.07
N LEU A 182 -14.70 16.00 -3.36
CA LEU A 182 -15.72 16.84 -2.77
C LEU A 182 -16.16 17.93 -3.74
N SER A 183 -17.45 17.95 -4.09
CA SER A 183 -18.05 19.01 -4.90
C SER A 183 -18.61 20.13 -4.03
N GLN A 184 -17.99 21.30 -4.07
CA GLN A 184 -18.46 22.49 -3.35
C GLN A 184 -19.37 23.36 -4.23
N LYS A 185 -20.45 23.90 -3.65
CA LYS A 185 -21.32 24.88 -4.32
C LYS A 185 -20.94 26.29 -3.91
N SER A 186 -20.66 27.15 -4.90
CA SER A 186 -20.38 28.57 -4.67
C SER A 186 -21.64 29.34 -4.28
N LEU A 187 -21.54 30.19 -3.24
CA LEU A 187 -22.57 31.18 -2.93
C LEU A 187 -22.19 32.54 -3.55
N LYS A 188 -23.08 33.12 -4.36
CA LYS A 188 -22.88 34.47 -4.93
C LYS A 188 -23.75 35.48 -4.21
N VAL A 189 -23.13 36.45 -3.54
CA VAL A 189 -23.82 37.59 -2.91
C VAL A 189 -23.54 38.84 -3.73
N THR A 190 -24.59 39.59 -4.10
CA THR A 190 -24.46 40.85 -4.84
C THR A 190 -25.12 41.97 -4.05
N LYS A 191 -24.39 43.06 -3.82
CA LYS A 191 -24.92 44.28 -3.20
C LYS A 191 -25.64 45.10 -4.28
N LYS A 192 -26.88 45.52 -4.00
CA LYS A 192 -27.61 46.48 -4.82
C LYS A 192 -27.15 47.91 -4.51
#